data_AF-A0A529SRI0-F1
#
_entry.id   AF-A0A529SRI0-F1
#
_cell.length_a   1.000
_cell.length_b   1.000
_cell.length_c   1.000
_cell.angle_alpha   90.00
_cell.angle_beta   90.00
_cell.angle_gamma   90.00
#
_symmetry.space_group_name_H-M   'P 1'
#
loop_
_entity.id
_entity.type
_entity.pdbx_description
1 polymer ?
#
loop_
_entity_poly.entity_id
_entity_poly.type
_entity_poly.pdbx_seq_one_letter_code
_entity_poly.pdbx_strand_id
1 'polypeptide(L)'
;AYSVLETFAEDLKRENFTFADNMSVLLTHLSEVIRNNLPQLLSYKDMKALLERLDPEYRKLADEICTSHISYPGLQAVLKLLLAERVSIRNLHLIIEAIAEIAPHVRRTEQIVEHVRIRMAQQICGDLSEGGTLKVLRLGNRWDLAFHQSLKRDAKGEVREFDIDPRQLEEFGQDATKAIRKHLEAGERFVLVTAPDARPYVRMIIERLFTTLPVLS
;
A
#
# COMPACT_ATOMS: atom_id res chain seq x y z
N ALA A 1 3.18 25.74 1.56
CA ALA A 1 2.07 26.23 2.41
C ALA A 1 2.55 27.46 3.15
N TYR A 2 1.69 28.47 3.29
CA TYR A 2 1.99 29.70 4.04
C TYR A 2 1.04 29.79 5.23
N SER A 3 1.55 30.21 6.39
CA SER A 3 0.72 30.51 7.56
C SER A 3 0.28 31.97 7.48
N VAL A 4 -1.02 32.22 7.65
CA VAL A 4 -1.62 33.54 7.57
C VAL A 4 -2.49 33.73 8.82
N LEU A 5 -2.60 34.98 9.31
CA LEU A 5 -3.49 35.29 10.42
C LEU A 5 -4.94 35.00 10.04
N GLU A 6 -5.71 34.47 10.99
CA GLU A 6 -7.11 34.05 10.80
C GLU A 6 -8.02 35.19 10.31
N THR A 7 -7.66 36.44 10.62
CA THR A 7 -8.34 37.65 10.15
C THR A 7 -8.41 37.76 8.62
N PHE A 8 -7.50 37.13 7.88
CA PHE A 8 -7.48 37.15 6.40
C PHE A 8 -8.28 36.00 5.75
N ALA A 9 -8.99 35.16 6.53
CA ALA A 9 -9.72 34.01 5.98
C ALA A 9 -10.78 34.40 4.93
N GLU A 10 -11.50 35.50 5.15
CA GLU A 10 -12.50 36.00 4.18
C GLU A 10 -11.85 36.49 2.88
N ASP A 11 -10.68 37.11 2.95
CA ASP A 11 -9.93 37.53 1.75
C ASP A 11 -9.44 36.31 0.95
N LEU A 12 -8.91 35.28 1.63
CA LEU A 12 -8.50 34.02 0.99
C LEU A 12 -9.67 33.34 0.26
N LYS A 13 -10.85 33.33 0.89
CA LYS A 13 -12.08 32.79 0.30
C LYS A 13 -12.53 33.62 -0.90
N ARG A 14 -12.49 34.95 -0.81
CA ARG A 14 -12.83 35.86 -1.93
C ARG A 14 -11.92 35.64 -3.13
N GLU A 15 -10.64 35.37 -2.89
CA GLU A 15 -9.63 35.13 -3.92
C GLU A 15 -9.56 33.66 -4.39
N ASN A 16 -10.46 32.80 -3.92
CA ASN A 16 -10.54 31.37 -4.25
C ASN A 16 -9.26 30.57 -3.93
N PHE A 17 -8.51 30.98 -2.90
CA PHE A 17 -7.44 30.15 -2.39
C PHE A 17 -8.00 28.96 -1.61
N THR A 18 -7.36 27.79 -1.75
CA THR A 18 -7.64 26.65 -0.87
C THR A 18 -6.91 26.87 0.45
N PHE A 19 -7.65 26.90 1.56
CA PHE A 19 -7.10 27.06 2.90
C PHE A 19 -7.70 26.02 3.86
N ALA A 20 -7.01 25.80 4.98
CA ALA A 20 -7.46 24.94 6.07
C ALA A 20 -7.23 25.67 7.39
N ASP A 21 -8.20 25.60 8.30
CA ASP A 21 -8.05 26.15 9.64
C ASP A 21 -7.05 25.32 10.47
N ASN A 22 -6.58 25.90 11.58
CA ASN A 22 -5.56 25.27 12.43
C ASN A 22 -5.98 23.91 12.97
N MET A 23 -7.27 23.72 13.32
CA MET A 23 -7.79 22.45 13.82
C MET A 23 -7.79 21.39 12.71
N SER A 24 -8.23 21.76 11.50
CA SER A 24 -8.21 20.90 10.32
C SER A 24 -6.79 20.47 9.95
N VAL A 25 -5.81 21.38 10.04
CA VAL A 25 -4.38 21.06 9.83
C VAL A 25 -3.90 20.06 10.88
N LEU A 26 -4.18 20.29 12.16
CA LEU A 26 -3.79 19.40 13.26
C LEU A 26 -4.42 18.01 13.12
N LEU A 27 -5.72 17.94 12.84
CA LEU A 27 -6.44 16.68 12.67
C LEU A 27 -5.96 15.89 11.45
N THR A 28 -5.66 16.58 10.35
CA THR A 28 -5.09 15.97 9.15
C THR A 28 -3.70 15.40 9.46
N HIS A 29 -2.86 16.18 10.14
CA HIS A 29 -1.52 15.73 10.53
C HIS A 29 -1.58 14.53 11.49
N LEU A 30 -2.44 14.58 12.52
CA LEU A 30 -2.62 13.47 13.47
C LEU A 30 -3.10 12.20 12.76
N SER A 31 -4.10 12.33 11.88
CA SER A 31 -4.61 11.21 11.09
C SER A 31 -3.51 10.58 10.24
N GLU A 32 -2.65 11.41 9.65
CA GLU A 32 -1.55 10.98 8.81
C GLU A 32 -0.42 10.30 9.61
N VAL A 33 -0.09 10.82 10.79
CA VAL A 33 0.84 10.18 11.72
C VAL A 33 0.32 8.81 12.15
N ILE A 34 -0.97 8.69 12.49
CA ILE A 34 -1.58 7.41 12.86
C ILE A 34 -1.50 6.44 11.68
N ARG A 35 -1.91 6.83 10.46
CA ARG A 35 -1.87 5.97 9.26
C ARG A 35 -0.47 5.43 8.99
N ASN A 36 0.56 6.28 9.08
CA ASN A 36 1.95 5.87 8.89
C ASN A 36 2.42 4.82 9.91
N ASN A 37 1.80 4.77 11.09
CA ASN A 37 2.20 3.89 12.18
C ASN A 37 1.23 2.73 12.42
N LEU A 38 0.15 2.61 11.63
CA LEU A 38 -0.85 1.53 11.77
C LEU A 38 -0.25 0.11 11.86
N PRO A 39 0.78 -0.27 11.07
CA PRO A 39 1.40 -1.59 11.20
C PRO A 39 2.02 -1.85 12.58
N GLN A 40 2.56 -0.81 13.20
CA GLN A 40 3.17 -0.89 14.53
C GLN A 40 2.11 -0.88 15.63
N LEU A 41 1.05 -0.09 15.41
CA LEU A 41 -0.09 0.02 16.33
C LEU A 41 -0.95 -1.25 16.37
N LEU A 42 -0.99 -2.04 15.30
CA LEU A 42 -1.74 -3.31 15.26
C LEU A 42 -1.07 -4.37 16.15
N SER A 43 -1.50 -4.48 17.41
CA SER A 43 -1.03 -5.52 18.33
C SER A 43 -1.70 -6.88 18.05
N TYR A 44 -1.18 -7.94 18.66
CA TYR A 44 -1.80 -9.27 18.56
C TYR A 44 -3.19 -9.27 19.18
N LYS A 45 -3.37 -8.54 20.29
CA LYS A 45 -4.66 -8.37 20.97
C LYS A 45 -5.68 -7.69 20.05
N ASP A 46 -5.26 -6.65 19.32
CA ASP A 46 -6.15 -5.92 18.41
C ASP A 46 -6.59 -6.82 17.25
N MET A 47 -5.67 -7.57 16.65
CA MET A 47 -6.01 -8.55 15.63
C MET A 47 -7.02 -9.58 16.17
N LYS A 48 -6.79 -10.13 17.37
CA LYS A 48 -7.74 -11.07 17.98
C LYS A 48 -9.10 -10.43 18.22
N ALA A 49 -9.15 -9.21 18.73
CA ALA A 49 -10.40 -8.47 18.92
C ALA A 49 -11.13 -8.21 17.60
N LEU A 50 -10.40 -7.97 16.50
CA LEU A 50 -11.00 -7.84 15.16
C LEU A 50 -11.60 -9.17 14.68
N LEU A 51 -10.90 -10.29 14.87
CA LEU A 51 -11.40 -11.62 14.51
C LEU A 51 -12.63 -12.00 15.36
N GLU A 52 -12.64 -11.69 16.65
CA GLU A 52 -13.78 -11.98 17.54
C GLU A 52 -15.09 -11.27 17.15
N ARG A 53 -15.01 -10.20 16.34
CA ARG A 53 -16.18 -9.47 15.84
C ARG A 53 -16.77 -10.07 14.57
N LEU A 54 -16.11 -11.08 13.98
CA LEU A 54 -16.59 -11.77 12.79
C LEU A 54 -17.62 -12.85 13.18
N ASP A 55 -18.42 -13.25 12.20
CA ASP A 55 -19.37 -14.34 12.35
C ASP A 55 -18.66 -15.66 12.75
N PRO A 56 -19.35 -16.57 13.48
CA PRO A 56 -18.75 -17.83 13.95
C PRO A 56 -18.05 -18.64 12.87
N GLU A 57 -18.60 -18.69 11.66
CA GLU A 57 -18.04 -19.41 10.51
C GLU A 57 -16.70 -18.84 10.08
N TYR A 58 -16.56 -17.52 10.05
CA TYR A 58 -15.30 -16.86 9.68
C TYR A 58 -14.25 -16.93 10.77
N ARG A 59 -14.65 -16.90 12.05
CA ARG A 59 -13.73 -17.18 13.16
C ARG A 59 -13.17 -18.60 13.04
N LYS A 60 -14.05 -19.58 12.81
CA LYS A 60 -13.65 -20.96 12.60
C LYS A 60 -12.71 -21.11 11.39
N LEU A 61 -13.01 -20.48 10.27
CA LEU A 61 -12.15 -20.48 9.08
C LEU A 61 -10.77 -19.89 9.39
N ALA A 62 -10.71 -18.73 10.07
CA ALA A 62 -9.45 -18.12 10.47
C ALA A 62 -8.62 -19.05 11.37
N ASP A 63 -9.26 -19.74 12.32
CA ASP A 63 -8.63 -20.69 13.23
C ASP A 63 -8.10 -21.92 12.48
N GLU A 64 -8.89 -22.49 11.56
CA GLU A 64 -8.49 -23.61 10.71
C GLU A 64 -7.26 -23.27 9.84
N ILE A 65 -7.27 -22.09 9.20
CA ILE A 65 -6.15 -21.59 8.38
C ILE A 65 -4.90 -21.36 9.23
N CYS A 66 -5.06 -20.73 10.40
CA CYS A 66 -3.95 -20.44 11.35
C CYS A 66 -3.45 -21.66 12.11
N THR A 67 -4.12 -22.81 11.97
CA THR A 67 -3.66 -24.08 12.53
C THR A 67 -3.00 -24.94 11.45
N SER A 68 -3.54 -24.91 10.23
CA SER A 68 -3.19 -25.87 9.17
C SER A 68 -2.14 -25.34 8.18
N HIS A 69 -2.15 -24.04 7.88
CA HIS A 69 -1.38 -23.48 6.77
C HIS A 69 -0.43 -22.35 7.17
N ILE A 70 -0.92 -21.43 8.01
CA ILE A 70 -0.11 -20.35 8.60
C ILE A 70 -0.29 -20.36 10.12
N SER A 71 0.27 -19.38 10.83
CA SER A 71 0.05 -19.15 12.25
C SER A 71 -0.67 -17.81 12.49
N TYR A 72 -1.25 -17.59 13.67
CA TYR A 72 -1.80 -16.25 13.98
C TYR A 72 -0.77 -15.12 13.89
N PRO A 73 0.50 -15.28 14.35
CA PRO A 73 1.53 -14.30 14.04
C PRO A 73 1.75 -14.08 12.54
N GLY A 74 1.63 -15.13 11.72
CA GLY A 74 1.67 -15.05 10.26
C GLY A 74 0.50 -14.24 9.70
N LEU A 75 -0.73 -14.49 10.16
CA LEU A 75 -1.91 -13.70 9.80
C LEU A 75 -1.73 -12.22 10.21
N GLN A 76 -1.20 -11.97 11.41
CA GLN A 76 -0.88 -10.63 11.87
C GLN A 76 0.14 -9.95 10.93
N ALA A 77 1.17 -10.69 10.50
CA ALA A 77 2.17 -10.18 9.57
C ALA A 77 1.56 -9.79 8.22
N VAL A 78 0.64 -10.60 7.67
CA VAL A 78 -0.11 -10.26 6.44
C VAL A 78 -0.89 -8.95 6.63
N LEU A 79 -1.66 -8.83 7.71
CA LEU A 79 -2.43 -7.60 8.00
C LEU A 79 -1.53 -6.37 8.17
N LYS A 80 -0.38 -6.53 8.84
CA LYS A 80 0.59 -5.44 9.01
C LYS A 80 1.20 -4.99 7.70
N LEU A 81 1.53 -5.92 6.79
CA LEU A 81 2.07 -5.59 5.48
C LEU A 81 1.03 -4.86 4.61
N LEU A 82 -0.25 -5.27 4.65
CA LEU A 82 -1.32 -4.52 4.01
C LEU A 82 -1.43 -3.09 4.56
N LEU A 83 -1.41 -2.93 5.89
CA LEU A 83 -1.44 -1.62 6.53
C LEU A 83 -0.20 -0.76 6.24
N ALA A 84 0.97 -1.38 6.06
CA ALA A 84 2.21 -0.67 5.74
C ALA A 84 2.12 0.01 4.38
N GLU A 85 1.41 -0.63 3.45
CA GLU A 85 1.05 -0.06 2.16
C GLU A 85 -0.25 0.74 2.17
N ARG A 86 -0.77 1.07 3.35
CA ARG A 86 -2.00 1.84 3.56
C ARG A 86 -3.24 1.20 2.96
N VAL A 87 -3.23 -0.13 2.79
CA VAL A 87 -4.40 -0.89 2.37
C VAL A 87 -5.31 -1.10 3.57
N SER A 88 -6.56 -0.64 3.44
CA SER A 88 -7.57 -0.80 4.47
C SER A 88 -7.92 -2.27 4.71
N ILE A 89 -7.75 -2.74 5.93
CA ILE A 89 -8.13 -4.10 6.35
C ILE A 89 -9.61 -4.22 6.78
N ARG A 90 -10.46 -3.27 6.39
CA ARG A 90 -11.88 -3.24 6.80
C ARG A 90 -12.68 -4.46 6.32
N ASN A 91 -12.29 -5.06 5.20
CA ASN A 91 -12.93 -6.24 4.65
C ASN A 91 -12.17 -7.51 5.06
N LEU A 92 -12.24 -7.84 6.36
CA LEU A 92 -11.56 -9.02 6.90
C LEU A 92 -12.07 -10.34 6.32
N HIS A 93 -13.35 -10.41 5.95
CA HIS A 93 -13.95 -11.57 5.30
C HIS A 93 -13.17 -11.92 4.01
N LEU A 94 -13.04 -10.95 3.10
CA LEU A 94 -12.31 -11.12 1.84
C LEU A 94 -10.82 -11.42 2.06
N ILE A 95 -10.20 -10.79 3.06
CA ILE A 95 -8.80 -11.06 3.40
C ILE A 95 -8.62 -12.50 3.85
N ILE A 96 -9.47 -13.00 4.74
CA ILE A 96 -9.40 -14.37 5.26
C ILE A 96 -9.64 -15.38 4.14
N GLU A 97 -10.64 -15.17 3.28
CA GLU A 97 -10.91 -16.02 2.12
C GLU A 97 -9.71 -16.06 1.15
N ALA A 98 -9.13 -14.91 0.83
CA ALA A 98 -7.97 -14.82 -0.05
C ALA A 98 -6.75 -15.52 0.55
N ILE A 99 -6.53 -15.42 1.86
CA ILE A 99 -5.47 -16.18 2.54
C ILE A 99 -5.77 -17.68 2.46
N ALA A 100 -7.01 -18.10 2.68
CA ALA A 100 -7.42 -19.50 2.61
C ALA A 100 -7.13 -20.13 1.24
N GLU A 101 -7.33 -19.36 0.17
CA GLU A 101 -7.10 -19.77 -1.22
C GLU A 101 -5.61 -20.10 -1.48
N ILE A 102 -4.70 -19.23 -1.02
CA ILE A 102 -3.28 -19.32 -1.38
C ILE A 102 -2.39 -20.00 -0.32
N ALA A 103 -2.75 -19.94 0.96
CA ALA A 103 -1.94 -20.46 2.06
C ALA A 103 -1.58 -21.96 1.99
N PRO A 104 -2.41 -22.86 1.41
CA PRO A 104 -2.02 -24.25 1.20
C PRO A 104 -0.84 -24.42 0.22
N HIS A 105 -0.67 -23.48 -0.70
CA HIS A 105 0.30 -23.54 -1.79
C HIS A 105 1.58 -22.75 -1.48
N VAL A 106 1.44 -21.67 -0.71
CA VAL A 106 2.50 -20.69 -0.48
C VAL A 106 2.61 -20.35 1.00
N ARG A 107 3.85 -20.37 1.52
CA ARG A 107 4.14 -20.04 2.93
C ARG A 107 4.80 -18.67 3.15
N ARG A 108 5.32 -18.05 2.09
CA ARG A 108 5.96 -16.73 2.20
C ARG A 108 4.90 -15.66 2.36
N THR A 109 4.96 -14.92 3.46
CA THR A 109 3.97 -13.90 3.82
C THR A 109 3.79 -12.84 2.72
N GLU A 110 4.89 -12.43 2.07
CA GLU A 110 4.88 -11.44 1.01
C GLU A 110 4.04 -11.89 -0.19
N GLN A 111 4.15 -13.16 -0.58
CA GLN A 111 3.37 -13.73 -1.68
C GLN A 111 1.89 -13.86 -1.33
N ILE A 112 1.58 -14.22 -0.07
CA ILE A 112 0.20 -14.21 0.43
C ILE A 112 -0.38 -12.79 0.36
N VAL A 113 0.40 -11.77 0.75
CA VAL A 113 -0.03 -10.35 0.68
C VAL A 113 -0.32 -9.93 -0.75
N GLU A 114 0.54 -10.27 -1.73
CA GLU A 114 0.29 -9.94 -3.14
C GLU A 114 -0.99 -10.60 -3.66
N HIS A 115 -1.23 -11.87 -3.30
CA HIS A 115 -2.48 -12.54 -3.66
C HIS A 115 -3.71 -11.85 -3.03
N VAL A 116 -3.64 -11.53 -1.73
CA VAL A 116 -4.72 -10.80 -1.03
C VAL A 116 -4.98 -9.45 -1.69
N ARG A 117 -3.95 -8.71 -2.09
CA ARG A 117 -4.08 -7.43 -2.79
C ARG A 117 -4.80 -7.57 -4.13
N ILE A 118 -4.50 -8.61 -4.90
CA ILE A 118 -5.21 -8.91 -6.15
C ILE A 118 -6.70 -9.15 -5.87
N ARG A 119 -7.02 -9.98 -4.87
CA ARG A 119 -8.41 -10.23 -4.46
C ARG A 119 -9.11 -8.96 -3.98
N MET A 120 -8.38 -8.01 -3.40
CA MET A 120 -8.87 -6.72 -2.92
C MET A 120 -8.80 -5.59 -3.96
N ALA A 121 -8.46 -5.87 -5.23
CA ALA A 121 -8.18 -4.85 -6.25
C ALA A 121 -9.31 -3.81 -6.38
N GLN A 122 -10.57 -4.24 -6.35
CA GLN A 122 -11.72 -3.33 -6.41
C GLN A 122 -11.77 -2.35 -5.23
N GLN A 123 -11.47 -2.81 -4.01
CA GLN A 123 -11.41 -1.95 -2.83
C GLN A 123 -10.23 -0.98 -2.93
N ILE A 124 -9.04 -1.48 -3.27
CA ILE A 124 -7.82 -0.68 -3.36
C ILE A 124 -7.98 0.41 -4.42
N CYS A 125 -8.44 0.07 -5.62
CA CYS A 125 -8.66 1.04 -6.68
C CYS A 125 -9.78 2.02 -6.32
N GLY A 126 -10.87 1.53 -5.70
CA GLY A 126 -11.98 2.39 -5.26
C GLY A 126 -11.57 3.42 -4.22
N ASP A 127 -10.76 3.02 -3.23
CA ASP A 127 -10.26 3.92 -2.18
C ASP A 127 -9.27 4.97 -2.71
N LEU A 128 -8.62 4.71 -3.85
CA LEU A 128 -7.64 5.60 -4.49
C LEU A 128 -8.22 6.43 -5.64
N SER A 129 -9.44 6.13 -6.08
CA SER A 129 -10.09 6.82 -7.19
C SER A 129 -10.77 8.11 -6.73
N GLU A 130 -10.70 9.15 -7.57
CA GLU A 130 -11.40 10.41 -7.35
C GLU A 130 -12.44 10.60 -8.45
N GLY A 131 -13.71 10.77 -8.07
CA GLY A 131 -14.81 10.88 -9.05
C GLY A 131 -14.94 9.65 -9.97
N GLY A 132 -14.59 8.46 -9.46
CA GLY A 132 -14.60 7.22 -10.25
C GLY A 132 -13.43 7.07 -11.23
N THR A 133 -12.47 7.99 -11.23
CA THR A 133 -11.28 7.94 -12.08
C THR A 133 -10.02 7.73 -11.25
N LEU A 134 -9.20 6.77 -11.64
CA LEU A 134 -7.88 6.52 -11.06
C LEU A 134 -6.80 7.05 -12.00
N LYS A 135 -6.09 8.10 -11.60
CA LYS A 135 -4.93 8.60 -12.35
C LYS A 135 -3.72 7.72 -12.09
N VAL A 136 -3.02 7.35 -13.16
CA VAL A 136 -1.89 6.42 -13.09
C VAL A 136 -0.63 7.03 -13.69
N LEU A 137 0.48 6.87 -13.00
CA LEU A 137 1.82 7.04 -13.54
C LEU A 137 2.39 5.64 -13.78
N ARG A 138 2.59 5.26 -15.03
CA ARG A 138 3.09 3.93 -15.38
C ARG A 138 4.62 3.95 -15.51
N LEU A 139 5.27 2.87 -15.09
CA LEU A 139 6.67 2.65 -15.45
C LEU A 139 6.88 2.65 -16.97
N GLY A 140 8.02 3.20 -17.39
CA GLY A 140 8.44 3.15 -18.79
C GLY A 140 9.07 1.80 -19.14
N ASN A 141 9.01 1.41 -20.41
CA ASN A 141 9.51 0.13 -20.94
C ASN A 141 10.93 -0.22 -20.48
N ARG A 142 11.81 0.79 -20.36
CA ARG A 142 13.18 0.61 -19.85
C ARG A 142 13.19 0.01 -18.45
N TRP A 143 12.41 0.58 -17.54
CA TRP A 143 12.34 0.15 -16.15
C TRP A 143 11.57 -1.16 -16.02
N ASP A 144 10.48 -1.34 -16.77
CA ASP A 144 9.77 -2.62 -16.84
C ASP A 144 10.73 -3.78 -17.20
N LEU A 145 11.56 -3.60 -18.23
CA LEU A 145 12.54 -4.61 -18.64
C LEU A 145 13.64 -4.82 -17.57
N ALA A 146 14.16 -3.74 -16.99
CA ALA A 146 15.22 -3.82 -15.98
C ALA A 146 14.75 -4.58 -14.72
N PHE A 147 13.56 -4.25 -14.20
CA PHE A 147 12.99 -4.99 -13.08
C PHE A 147 12.73 -6.45 -13.46
N HIS A 148 12.15 -6.71 -14.64
CA HIS A 148 11.91 -8.08 -15.08
C HIS A 148 13.20 -8.92 -15.16
N GLN A 149 14.30 -8.35 -15.67
CA GLN A 149 15.60 -9.04 -15.76
C GLN A 149 16.26 -9.25 -14.40
N SER A 150 15.97 -8.37 -13.43
CA SER A 150 16.51 -8.45 -12.06
C SER A 150 15.80 -9.51 -11.21
N LEU A 151 14.64 -10.03 -11.66
CA LEU A 151 13.89 -11.06 -10.95
C LEU A 151 14.42 -12.45 -11.33
N LYS A 152 15.14 -13.09 -10.41
CA LYS A 152 15.60 -14.46 -10.55
C LYS A 152 14.52 -15.42 -10.09
N ARG A 153 14.10 -16.30 -11.01
CA ARG A 153 13.08 -17.31 -10.74
C ARG A 153 13.71 -18.66 -10.41
N ASP A 154 13.03 -19.45 -9.58
CA ASP A 154 13.39 -20.85 -9.36
C ASP A 154 12.84 -21.77 -10.48
N ALA A 155 13.07 -23.08 -10.35
CA ALA A 155 12.61 -24.07 -11.32
C ALA A 155 11.08 -24.19 -11.42
N LYS A 156 10.33 -23.65 -10.44
CA LYS A 156 8.86 -23.61 -10.43
C LYS A 156 8.32 -22.29 -11.00
N GLY A 157 9.20 -21.36 -11.39
CA GLY A 157 8.84 -20.05 -11.94
C GLY A 157 8.61 -18.98 -10.87
N GLU A 158 8.80 -19.32 -9.59
CA GLU A 158 8.61 -18.41 -8.46
C GLU A 158 9.79 -17.45 -8.32
N VAL A 159 9.53 -16.19 -8.01
CA VAL A 159 10.59 -15.21 -7.76
C VAL A 159 11.32 -15.57 -6.47
N ARG A 160 12.59 -15.95 -6.63
CA ARG A 160 13.45 -16.36 -5.52
C ARG A 160 14.27 -15.20 -4.98
N GLU A 161 14.78 -14.37 -5.87
CA GLU A 161 15.73 -13.31 -5.58
C GLU A 161 15.50 -12.11 -6.50
N PHE A 162 15.70 -10.91 -5.97
CA PHE A 162 15.73 -9.67 -6.73
C PHE A 162 17.17 -9.14 -6.67
N ASP A 163 17.83 -9.16 -7.81
CA ASP A 163 19.24 -8.80 -7.97
C ASP A 163 19.36 -7.73 -9.07
N ILE A 164 19.33 -6.48 -8.64
CA ILE A 164 19.45 -5.30 -9.50
C ILE A 164 20.79 -4.62 -9.24
N ASP A 165 21.44 -4.14 -10.30
CA ASP A 165 22.69 -3.38 -10.16
C ASP A 165 22.43 -2.11 -9.32
N PRO A 166 23.22 -1.84 -8.26
CA PRO A 166 23.07 -0.63 -7.43
C PRO A 166 23.04 0.67 -8.24
N ARG A 167 23.74 0.75 -9.37
CA ARG A 167 23.72 1.92 -10.27
C ARG A 167 22.36 2.09 -10.95
N GLN A 168 21.76 0.98 -11.40
CA GLN A 168 20.41 1.00 -11.97
C GLN A 168 19.37 1.38 -10.92
N LEU A 169 19.57 0.94 -9.67
CA LEU A 169 18.71 1.31 -8.56
C LEU A 169 18.74 2.82 -8.26
N GLU A 170 19.93 3.41 -8.25
CA GLU A 170 20.12 4.86 -8.07
C GLU A 170 19.52 5.65 -9.21
N GLU A 171 19.78 5.24 -10.45
CA GLU A 171 19.24 5.87 -11.64
C GLU A 171 17.70 5.80 -11.68
N PHE A 172 17.11 4.65 -11.29
CA PHE A 172 15.67 4.50 -11.14
C PHE A 172 15.11 5.48 -10.11
N GLY A 173 15.77 5.61 -8.95
CA GLY A 173 15.37 6.55 -7.91
C GLY A 173 15.37 8.01 -8.40
N GLN A 174 16.38 8.41 -9.17
CA GLN A 174 16.48 9.75 -9.75
C GLN A 174 15.38 10.01 -10.79
N ASP A 175 15.18 9.09 -11.73
CA ASP A 175 14.15 9.19 -12.78
C ASP A 175 12.74 9.21 -12.18
N ALA A 176 12.46 8.29 -11.24
CA ALA A 176 11.18 8.23 -10.54
C ALA A 176 10.93 9.53 -9.76
N THR A 177 11.93 10.05 -9.05
CA THR A 177 11.81 11.30 -8.30
C THR A 177 11.46 12.47 -9.20
N LYS A 178 12.12 12.59 -10.36
CA LYS A 178 11.84 13.65 -11.33
C LYS A 178 10.42 13.56 -11.87
N ALA A 179 9.97 12.35 -12.24
CA ALA A 179 8.63 12.13 -12.77
C ALA A 179 7.53 12.37 -11.72
N ILE A 180 7.70 11.81 -10.52
CA ILE A 180 6.74 11.92 -9.41
C ILE A 180 6.59 13.37 -8.95
N ARG A 181 7.71 14.09 -8.73
CA ARG A 181 7.66 15.49 -8.26
C ARG A 181 6.89 16.40 -9.21
N LYS A 182 7.03 16.22 -10.53
CA LYS A 182 6.28 16.97 -11.53
C LYS A 182 4.76 16.92 -11.29
N HIS A 183 4.23 15.74 -10.95
CA HIS A 183 2.81 15.55 -10.70
C HIS A 183 2.39 15.98 -9.29
N LEU A 184 3.24 15.76 -8.28
CA LEU A 184 2.98 16.22 -6.91
C LEU A 184 2.95 17.76 -6.82
N GLU A 185 3.86 18.46 -7.51
CA GLU A 185 3.90 19.92 -7.57
C GLU A 185 2.68 20.50 -8.31
N ALA A 186 2.12 19.75 -9.25
CA ALA A 186 0.84 20.07 -9.90
C ALA A 186 -0.39 19.78 -9.02
N GLY A 187 -0.20 19.25 -7.80
CA GLY A 187 -1.28 18.90 -6.88
C GLY A 187 -2.10 17.68 -7.32
N GLU A 188 -1.57 16.87 -8.24
CA GLU A 188 -2.27 15.69 -8.75
C GLU A 188 -2.21 14.53 -7.76
N ARG A 189 -3.36 13.88 -7.52
CA ARG A 189 -3.42 12.58 -6.86
C ARG A 189 -3.34 11.48 -7.91
N PHE A 190 -2.37 10.58 -7.77
CA PHE A 190 -2.14 9.48 -8.70
C PHE A 190 -1.48 8.30 -7.98
N VAL A 191 -1.43 7.16 -8.66
CA VAL A 191 -0.74 5.95 -8.22
C VAL A 191 0.35 5.57 -9.21
N LEU A 192 1.43 4.96 -8.71
CA LEU A 192 2.44 4.36 -9.58
C LEU A 192 1.99 2.94 -9.99
N VAL A 193 2.07 2.61 -11.27
CA VAL A 193 1.71 1.28 -11.80
C VAL A 193 2.91 0.61 -12.44
N THR A 194 3.11 -0.67 -12.11
CA THR A 194 4.19 -1.54 -12.59
C THR A 194 3.67 -2.95 -12.87
N ALA A 195 4.50 -3.84 -13.39
CA ALA A 195 4.13 -5.26 -13.54
C ALA A 195 3.93 -5.94 -12.16
N PRO A 196 3.00 -6.92 -12.04
CA PRO A 196 2.73 -7.64 -10.78
C PRO A 196 3.99 -8.14 -10.06
N ASP A 197 4.85 -8.86 -10.78
CA ASP A 197 6.03 -9.48 -10.19
C ASP A 197 7.10 -8.46 -9.74
N ALA A 198 7.07 -7.25 -10.31
CA ALA A 198 8.00 -6.17 -9.98
C ALA A 198 7.48 -5.27 -8.84
N ARG A 199 6.17 -5.28 -8.57
CA ARG A 199 5.49 -4.33 -7.67
C ARG A 199 6.07 -4.28 -6.26
N PRO A 200 6.33 -5.41 -5.56
CA PRO A 200 6.90 -5.36 -4.21
C PRO A 200 8.27 -4.65 -4.19
N TYR A 201 9.09 -4.88 -5.21
CA TYR A 201 10.43 -4.33 -5.32
C TYR A 201 10.42 -2.85 -5.69
N VAL A 202 9.53 -2.46 -6.60
CA VAL A 202 9.29 -1.04 -6.91
C VAL A 202 8.78 -0.32 -5.65
N ARG A 203 7.83 -0.91 -4.91
CA ARG A 203 7.33 -0.34 -3.64
C ARG A 203 8.44 -0.17 -2.62
N MET A 204 9.29 -1.18 -2.43
CA MET A 204 10.43 -1.13 -1.50
C MET A 204 11.34 0.10 -1.75
N ILE A 205 11.52 0.50 -3.01
CA ILE A 205 12.34 1.65 -3.38
C ILE A 205 11.55 2.95 -3.21
N ILE A 206 10.34 2.99 -3.79
CA ILE A 206 9.51 4.19 -3.83
C ILE A 206 9.06 4.63 -2.44
N GLU A 207 8.78 3.71 -1.52
CA GLU A 207 8.38 4.03 -0.15
C GLU A 207 9.43 4.84 0.62
N ARG A 208 10.72 4.63 0.31
CA ARG A 208 11.84 5.36 0.93
C ARG A 208 11.93 6.80 0.44
N LEU A 209 11.46 7.06 -0.79
CA LEU A 209 11.50 8.37 -1.44
C LEU A 209 10.19 9.14 -1.25
N PHE A 210 9.06 8.42 -1.29
CA PHE A 210 7.69 8.90 -1.28
C PHE A 210 6.81 7.95 -0.46
N THR A 211 6.88 8.07 0.86
CA THR A 211 6.21 7.16 1.82
C THR A 211 4.71 6.99 1.56
N THR A 212 4.04 8.06 1.12
CA THR A 212 2.58 8.11 0.92
C THR A 212 2.13 7.68 -0.47
N LEU A 213 3.04 7.53 -1.45
CA LEU A 213 2.68 7.23 -2.84
C LEU A 213 2.31 5.74 -3.00
N PRO A 214 1.07 5.40 -3.40
CA PRO A 214 0.67 4.01 -3.62
C PRO A 214 1.34 3.43 -4.87
N VAL A 215 1.75 2.16 -4.79
CA VAL A 215 2.29 1.39 -5.91
C VAL A 215 1.39 0.18 -6.18
N LEU A 216 0.80 0.13 -7.38
CA LEU A 216 -0.13 -0.89 -7.83
C LEU A 216 0.45 -1.71 -8.99
N SER A 217 -0.23 -2.82 -9.28
CA SER A 217 0.04 -3.73 -10.39
C SER A 217 -1.20 -3.98 -11.23
#